data_AF-A0A093H2H0-F1
#
_entry.id   AF-A0A093H2H0-F1
#
_cell.length_a   1.000
_cell.length_b   1.000
_cell.length_c   1.000
_cell.angle_alpha   90.00
_cell.angle_beta   90.00
_cell.angle_gamma   90.00
#
_symmetry.space_group_name_H-M   'P 1'
#
loop_
_entity.id
_entity.type
_entity.pdbx_description
1 polymer ?
#
loop_
_entity_poly.entity_id
_entity_poly.type
_entity_poly.pdbx_seq_one_letter_code
_entity_poly.pdbx_strand_id
1 'polypeptide(L)' 'GGNLTTGMFHLNLRKNFFTVRVTEHWNRLPRGVVESPSLEIFKTRLDVILGNML' A
#
# COMPACT_ATOMS: atom_id res chain seq x y z
N GLY A 1 -21.91 16.16 19.77
CA GLY A 1 -20.60 15.52 19.59
C GLY A 1 -20.81 14.03 19.46
N GLY A 2 -20.47 13.45 18.32
CA GLY A 2 -20.73 12.03 18.03
C GLY A 2 -20.74 11.76 16.53
N ASN A 3 -19.62 11.99 15.84
CA ASN A 3 -19.53 11.66 14.40
C ASN A 3 -18.09 11.37 13.91
N LEU A 4 -17.12 11.21 14.81
CA LEU A 4 -15.72 10.98 14.42
C LEU A 4 -15.33 9.49 14.52
N THR A 5 -15.98 8.72 15.39
CA THR A 5 -15.64 7.32 15.68
C THR A 5 -16.04 6.37 14.54
N THR A 6 -17.22 6.52 13.96
CA THR A 6 -17.69 5.67 12.84
C THR A 6 -16.87 5.89 11.57
N GLY A 7 -16.59 7.15 11.23
CA GLY A 7 -15.76 7.48 10.07
C GLY A 7 -14.32 6.96 10.19
N MET A 8 -13.71 7.11 11.38
CA MET A 8 -12.39 6.53 11.66
C MET A 8 -12.40 5.00 11.66
N PHE A 9 -13.43 4.35 12.21
CA PHE A 9 -13.56 2.89 12.16
C PHE A 9 -13.63 2.38 10.72
N HIS A 10 -14.45 3.02 9.87
CA HIS A 10 -14.58 2.67 8.46
C HIS A 10 -13.28 2.93 7.68
N LEU A 11 -12.57 4.01 8.01
CA LEU A 11 -11.28 4.33 7.40
C LEU A 11 -10.22 3.31 7.80
N ASN A 12 -10.15 2.94 9.08
CA ASN A 12 -9.20 1.97 9.59
C ASN A 12 -9.47 0.58 9.00
N LEU A 13 -10.74 0.17 8.91
CA LEU A 13 -11.14 -1.08 8.26
C LEU A 13 -10.74 -1.09 6.78
N ARG A 14 -10.98 0.00 6.05
CA ARG A 14 -10.56 0.12 4.64
C ARG A 14 -9.05 0.05 4.46
N LYS A 15 -8.28 0.73 5.33
CA LYS A 15 -6.81 0.67 5.32
C LYS A 15 -6.32 -0.76 5.51
N ASN A 16 -6.77 -1.44 6.57
CA ASN A 16 -6.38 -2.82 6.87
C ASN A 16 -6.75 -3.78 5.72
N PHE A 17 -7.98 -3.65 5.19
CA PHE A 17 -8.44 -4.50 4.11
C PHE A 17 -7.69 -4.27 2.80
N PHE A 18 -7.34 -3.02 2.50
CA PHE A 18 -6.54 -2.69 1.32
C PHE A 18 -5.13 -3.28 1.45
N THR A 19 -4.48 -3.14 2.62
CA THR A 19 -3.16 -3.74 2.87
C THR A 19 -3.18 -5.25 2.69
N VAL A 20 -4.13 -5.97 3.30
CA VAL A 20 -4.21 -7.43 3.19
C VAL A 20 -4.41 -7.87 1.73
N ARG A 21 -5.34 -7.24 1.00
CA ARG A 21 -5.62 -7.60 -0.39
C ARG A 21 -4.47 -7.29 -1.33
N VAL A 22 -3.79 -6.15 -1.12
CA VAL A 22 -2.62 -5.79 -1.91
C VAL A 22 -1.51 -6.81 -1.66
N THR A 23 -1.18 -7.13 -0.41
CA THR A 23 -0.13 -8.12 -0.10
C THR A 23 -0.44 -9.49 -0.69
N GLU A 24 -1.68 -9.99 -0.57
CA GLU A 24 -2.08 -11.26 -1.19
C GLU A 24 -1.94 -11.24 -2.72
N HIS A 25 -2.39 -10.16 -3.36
CA HIS A 25 -2.30 -10.03 -4.80
C HIS A 25 -0.85 -9.99 -5.28
N TRP A 26 0.01 -9.26 -4.58
CA TRP A 26 1.44 -9.20 -4.86
C TRP A 26 2.13 -10.56 -4.77
N ASN A 27 1.79 -11.39 -3.78
CA ASN A 27 2.32 -12.74 -3.64
C ASN A 27 1.87 -13.69 -4.78
N ARG A 28 0.79 -13.34 -5.49
CA ARG A 28 0.24 -14.13 -6.60
C ARG A 28 0.70 -13.61 -7.97
N LEU A 29 1.46 -12.52 -8.03
CA LEU A 29 1.94 -11.96 -9.30
C LEU A 29 3.10 -12.79 -9.88
N PRO A 30 3.14 -12.98 -11.21
CA PRO A 30 4.29 -13.59 -11.88
C PRO A 30 5.55 -12.76 -11.66
N ARG A 31 6.68 -13.45 -11.48
CA ARG A 31 7.98 -12.82 -11.23
C ARG A 31 8.36 -11.76 -12.26
N GLY A 32 8.06 -11.98 -13.55
CA GLY A 32 8.32 -11.01 -14.62
C GLY A 32 7.53 -9.69 -14.51
N VAL A 33 6.36 -9.70 -13.85
CA VAL A 33 5.59 -8.48 -13.57
C VAL A 33 6.19 -7.74 -12.37
N VAL A 34 6.64 -8.49 -11.36
CA VAL A 34 7.30 -7.99 -10.15
C VAL A 34 8.70 -7.42 -10.43
N GLU A 35 9.38 -7.92 -11.46
CA GLU A 35 10.72 -7.48 -11.90
C GLU A 35 10.66 -6.51 -13.10
N SER A 36 9.47 -5.95 -13.39
CA SER A 36 9.33 -5.00 -14.49
C SER A 36 10.08 -3.69 -14.22
N PRO A 37 10.70 -3.05 -15.25
CA PRO A 37 11.45 -1.81 -15.07
C PRO A 37 10.61 -0.67 -14.47
N SER A 38 9.32 -0.61 -14.81
CA SER A 38 8.39 0.39 -14.27
C SER A 38 8.20 0.25 -12.76
N LEU A 39 8.17 -0.98 -12.25
CA LEU A 39 7.96 -1.28 -10.85
C LEU A 39 9.23 -1.08 -10.00
N GLU A 40 10.39 -1.39 -10.56
CA GLU A 40 11.70 -1.01 -9.99
C GLU A 40 11.80 0.52 -9.82
N ILE A 41 11.50 1.29 -10.88
CA ILE A 41 11.50 2.76 -10.82
C ILE A 41 10.50 3.27 -9.77
N PHE A 42 9.33 2.64 -9.68
CA PHE A 42 8.33 3.00 -8.67
C PHE A 42 8.82 2.74 -7.25
N LYS A 43 9.45 1.58 -6.99
CA LYS A 43 10.06 1.25 -5.68
C LYS A 43 11.15 2.24 -5.30
N THR A 44 12.06 2.58 -6.22
CA THR A 44 13.13 3.56 -5.96
C THR A 44 12.57 4.93 -5.59
N ARG A 45 11.51 5.39 -6.27
CA ARG A 45 10.85 6.65 -5.94
C ARG A 45 10.18 6.61 -4.58
N LEU A 46 9.52 5.50 -4.23
CA LEU A 46 8.94 5.32 -2.91
C LEU A 46 10.01 5.33 -1.82
N ASP A 47 11.13 4.64 -2.03
CA ASP A 47 12.23 4.57 -1.07
C ASP A 47 12.84 5.95 -0.80
N VAL A 48 13.05 6.76 -1.84
CA VAL A 48 13.48 8.15 -1.69
C VAL A 48 12.47 8.99 -0.89
N ILE A 49 11.17 8.87 -1.17
CA ILE A 49 10.14 9.62 -0.45
C ILE A 49 10.09 9.20 1.02
N LEU A 50 10.12 7.90 1.30
CA LEU A 50 10.08 7.36 2.66
C LEU A 50 11.35 7.71 3.44
N GLY A 51 12.51 7.64 2.81
CA GLY A 51 13.78 8.08 3.40
C GLY A 51 13.82 9.59 3.69
N ASN A 52 13.12 10.41 2.90
CA ASN A 52 12.97 11.84 3.15
C ASN A 52 11.92 12.17 4.24
N MET A 53 11.02 11.23 4.57
CA MET A 53 9.99 11.38 5.61
C MET A 53 10.46 10.91 6.99
N LEU A 54 11.55 10.15 7.07
CA LEU A 54 12.22 9.74 8.30
C LEU A 54 13.25 10.80 8.74
#